data_AF-A0A450YUY6-F1
#
_entry.id   AF-A0A450YUY6-F1
#
_cell.length_a   1.000
_cell.length_b   1.000
_cell.length_c   1.000
_cell.angle_alpha   90.00
_cell.angle_beta   90.00
_cell.angle_gamma   90.00
#
_symmetry.space_group_name_H-M   'P 1'
#
loop_
_entity.id
_entity.type
_entity.pdbx_description
1 polymer ?
#
loop_
_entity_poly.entity_id
_entity_poly.type
_entity_poly.pdbx_seq_one_letter_code
_entity_poly.pdbx_strand_id
1 'polypeptide(L)'
;MALALVQLPLGDELGLKLSSEKTLIATFPEGFAYLGFDLCSRSVSIRAKSVENLKAKVREITGRFHNLDDDLIVRVNRDLRGSANYFATTQILCDLFQSM
;
A
#
# COMPACT_ATOMS: atom_id res chain seq x y z
N MET A 1 6.65 27.41 -6.54
CA MET A 1 6.36 28.17 -5.29
C MET A 1 5.97 27.27 -4.12
N ALA A 2 5.09 26.28 -4.27
CA ALA A 2 4.66 25.43 -3.14
C ALA A 2 5.78 24.67 -2.40
N LEU A 3 6.76 24.09 -3.12
CA LEU A 3 7.86 23.35 -2.50
C LEU A 3 8.73 24.22 -1.57
N ALA A 4 9.03 25.45 -1.99
CA ALA A 4 9.85 26.38 -1.21
C ALA A 4 9.17 26.80 0.10
N LEU A 5 7.83 26.95 0.10
CA LEU A 5 7.05 27.27 1.29
C LEU A 5 7.07 26.15 2.34
N VAL A 6 7.20 24.90 1.90
CA VAL A 6 7.27 23.73 2.79
C VAL A 6 8.71 23.50 3.28
N GLN A 7 9.70 23.77 2.45
CA GLN A 7 11.12 23.59 2.79
C GLN A 7 11.62 24.54 3.88
N LEU A 8 11.13 25.78 3.91
CA LEU A 8 11.53 26.80 4.90
C LEU A 8 11.23 26.36 6.35
N PRO A 9 9.98 26.08 6.76
CA PRO A 9 9.69 25.66 8.14
C PRO A 9 10.27 24.28 8.46
N LEU A 10 10.33 23.35 7.50
CA LEU A 10 10.93 22.02 7.74
C LEU A 10 12.43 22.12 8.02
N GLY A 11 13.15 22.98 7.29
CA GLY A 11 14.60 23.16 7.44
C GLY A 11 14.95 23.98 8.67
N ASP A 12 14.30 25.13 8.85
CA ASP A 12 14.69 26.13 9.84
C ASP A 12 14.11 25.85 11.24
N GLU A 13 12.89 25.32 11.35
CA GLU A 13 12.25 25.08 12.65
C GLU A 13 12.42 23.62 13.13
N LEU A 14 12.36 22.67 12.19
CA LEU A 14 12.37 21.23 12.50
C LEU A 14 13.72 20.54 12.19
N GLY A 15 14.63 21.20 11.48
CA GLY A 15 15.93 20.63 11.11
C GLY A 15 15.86 19.42 10.15
N LEU A 16 14.73 19.24 9.46
CA LEU A 16 14.47 18.12 8.56
C LEU A 16 14.81 18.46 7.10
N LYS A 17 15.39 17.50 6.38
CA LYS A 17 15.69 17.63 4.94
C LYS A 17 14.76 16.76 4.12
N LEU A 18 14.20 17.34 3.05
CA LEU A 18 13.43 16.57 2.07
C LEU A 18 14.36 15.65 1.25
N SER A 19 13.89 14.44 1.00
CA SER A 19 14.58 13.45 0.18
C SER A 19 14.23 13.66 -1.29
N SER A 20 15.17 14.15 -2.10
CA SER A 20 14.96 14.39 -3.54
C SER A 20 14.48 13.15 -4.31
N GLU A 21 14.91 11.96 -3.89
CA GLU A 21 14.49 10.69 -4.49
C GLU A 21 13.00 10.38 -4.24
N LYS A 22 12.45 10.77 -3.09
CA LYS A 22 11.07 10.43 -2.69
C LYS A 22 10.08 11.57 -2.95
N THR A 23 10.57 12.79 -3.06
CA THR A 23 9.75 13.98 -3.30
C THR A 23 9.52 14.16 -4.79
N LEU A 24 8.36 13.71 -5.26
CA LEU A 24 7.92 13.89 -6.64
C LEU A 24 6.72 14.84 -6.66
N ILE A 25 6.77 15.82 -7.57
CA ILE A 25 5.60 16.64 -7.91
C ILE A 25 4.92 15.95 -9.09
N ALA A 26 3.85 15.20 -8.82
CA ALA A 26 2.99 14.60 -9.85
C ALA A 26 1.75 15.47 -10.07
N THR A 27 1.22 15.40 -11.29
CA THR A 27 -0.13 15.88 -11.58
C THR A 27 -1.17 14.80 -11.22
N PHE A 28 -2.40 15.20 -10.89
CA PHE A 28 -3.48 14.25 -10.59
C PHE A 28 -3.78 13.22 -11.71
N PRO A 29 -3.65 13.55 -13.01
CA PRO A 29 -3.80 12.57 -14.09
C PRO A 29 -2.68 11.51 -14.11
N GLU A 30 -1.43 11.88 -13.83
CA GLU A 30 -0.29 10.95 -13.74
C GLU A 30 -0.41 10.03 -12.52
N GLY A 31 -0.99 10.57 -11.44
CA GLY A 31 -1.21 9.84 -10.21
C GLY A 31 0.04 9.71 -9.34
N PHE A 32 -0.16 9.27 -8.10
CA PHE A 32 0.94 9.04 -7.16
C PHE A 32 0.58 7.99 -6.12
N ALA A 33 1.61 7.34 -5.57
CA ALA A 33 1.47 6.34 -4.52
C ALA A 33 1.37 7.00 -3.14
N TYR A 34 0.37 6.66 -2.34
CA TYR A 34 0.20 7.14 -0.98
C TYR A 34 -0.42 6.08 -0.07
N LEU A 35 0.18 5.83 1.11
CA LEU A 35 -0.29 4.89 2.13
C LEU A 35 -0.66 3.48 1.64
N GLY A 36 -0.01 3.01 0.57
CA GLY A 36 -0.25 1.68 -0.02
C GLY A 36 -1.29 1.65 -1.14
N PHE A 37 -1.77 2.81 -1.58
CA PHE A 37 -2.67 2.99 -2.71
C PHE A 37 -1.97 3.74 -3.84
N ASP A 38 -2.36 3.45 -5.08
CA ASP A 38 -2.06 4.30 -6.23
C ASP A 38 -3.30 5.17 -6.49
N LEU A 39 -3.11 6.49 -6.37
CA LEU A 39 -4.17 7.49 -6.50
C LEU A 39 -4.06 8.14 -7.88
N CYS A 40 -5.15 8.09 -8.64
CA CYS A 40 -5.28 8.77 -9.94
C CYS A 40 -6.55 9.63 -9.95
N SER A 41 -6.62 10.57 -10.89
CA SER A 41 -7.77 11.47 -11.05
C SER A 41 -9.16 10.80 -11.04
N ARG A 42 -9.26 9.54 -11.50
CA ARG A 42 -10.53 8.82 -11.68
C ARG A 42 -10.58 7.46 -10.98
N SER A 43 -9.51 7.07 -10.27
CA SER A 43 -9.42 5.73 -9.69
C SER A 43 -8.50 5.71 -8.47
N VAL A 44 -8.80 4.78 -7.57
CA VAL A 44 -7.95 4.42 -6.43
C VAL A 44 -7.77 2.91 -6.49
N SER A 45 -6.53 2.44 -6.56
CA SER A 45 -6.20 1.01 -6.59
C SER A 45 -5.16 0.66 -5.52
N ILE A 46 -5.05 -0.63 -5.20
CA ILE A 46 -3.97 -1.10 -4.32
C ILE A 46 -2.66 -0.98 -5.07
N ARG A 47 -1.65 -0.38 -4.42
CA ARG A 47 -0.31 -0.33 -4.97
C ARG A 47 0.23 -1.73 -5.19
N ALA A 48 0.82 -1.99 -6.36
CA ALA A 48 1.39 -3.31 -6.68
C ALA A 48 2.32 -3.85 -5.59
N LYS A 49 3.14 -2.98 -4.97
CA LYS A 49 4.01 -3.35 -3.84
C LYS A 49 3.23 -3.87 -2.63
N SER A 50 2.06 -3.29 -2.33
CA SER A 50 1.20 -3.75 -1.22
C SER A 50 0.61 -5.13 -1.53
N VAL A 51 0.21 -5.38 -2.78
CA VAL A 51 -0.27 -6.70 -3.24
C VAL A 51 0.83 -7.75 -3.11
N GLU A 52 2.04 -7.45 -3.59
CA GLU A 52 3.17 -8.37 -3.49
C GLU A 52 3.57 -8.66 -2.04
N ASN A 53 3.52 -7.66 -1.16
CA ASN A 53 3.75 -7.86 0.27
C ASN A 53 2.68 -8.77 0.90
N LEU A 54 1.41 -8.61 0.53
CA LEU A 54 0.33 -9.49 1.00
C LEU A 54 0.55 -10.93 0.52
N LYS A 55 0.87 -11.11 -0.77
CA LYS A 55 1.20 -12.43 -1.34
C LYS A 55 2.41 -13.05 -0.63
N ALA A 56 3.44 -12.27 -0.35
CA ALA A 56 4.61 -12.74 0.39
C ALA A 56 4.25 -13.20 1.80
N LYS A 57 3.39 -12.44 2.51
CA LYS A 57 2.92 -12.80 3.85
C LYS A 57 2.09 -14.07 3.85
N VAL A 58 1.17 -14.22 2.89
CA VAL A 58 0.39 -15.45 2.73
C VAL A 58 1.31 -16.63 2.45
N ARG A 59 2.29 -16.47 1.54
CA ARG A 59 3.29 -17.50 1.23
C ARG A 59 4.15 -17.89 2.45
N GLU A 60 4.52 -16.94 3.29
CA GLU A 60 5.26 -17.18 4.53
C GLU A 60 4.44 -18.05 5.50
N ILE A 61 3.15 -17.74 5.66
CA ILE A 61 2.24 -18.50 6.54
C ILE A 61 1.99 -19.90 5.99
N THR A 62 1.76 -20.02 4.67
CA THR A 62 1.47 -21.31 4.03
C THR A 62 2.71 -22.17 3.81
N GLY A 63 3.92 -21.60 3.87
CA GLY A 63 5.17 -22.28 3.58
C GLY A 63 5.14 -23.05 2.24
N ARG A 64 5.81 -24.21 2.21
CA ARG A 64 5.60 -25.28 1.20
C ARG A 64 4.88 -26.47 1.83
N PHE A 65 3.88 -26.23 2.68
CA PHE A 65 3.19 -27.30 3.38
C PHE A 65 2.13 -27.93 2.48
N HIS A 66 2.19 -29.27 2.34
CA HIS A 66 1.15 -30.05 1.66
C HIS A 66 0.00 -30.45 2.61
N ASN A 67 0.19 -30.30 3.93
CA ASN A 67 -0.83 -30.51 4.94
C ASN A 67 -1.25 -29.15 5.52
N LEU A 68 -2.40 -28.66 5.09
CA LEU A 68 -3.02 -27.46 5.62
C LEU A 68 -3.75 -27.84 6.91
N ASP A 69 -3.18 -27.45 8.04
CA ASP A 69 -3.79 -27.61 9.37
C ASP A 69 -4.85 -26.53 9.63
N ASP A 70 -5.83 -26.79 10.49
CA ASP A 70 -6.91 -25.85 10.82
C ASP A 70 -6.35 -24.54 11.39
N ASP A 71 -5.28 -24.63 12.18
CA ASP A 71 -4.57 -23.48 12.74
C ASP A 71 -3.92 -22.61 11.66
N LEU A 72 -3.55 -23.19 10.51
CA LEU A 72 -3.02 -22.44 9.37
C LEU A 72 -4.14 -21.65 8.68
N ILE A 73 -5.31 -22.26 8.49
CA ILE A 73 -6.49 -21.60 7.93
C ILE A 73 -6.89 -20.39 8.79
N VAL A 74 -6.92 -20.54 10.12
CA VAL A 74 -7.25 -19.44 11.04
C VAL A 74 -6.25 -18.27 10.92
N ARG A 75 -4.96 -18.57 10.77
CA ARG A 75 -3.91 -17.54 10.61
C ARG A 75 -4.04 -16.79 9.29
N VAL A 76 -4.22 -17.50 8.18
CA VAL A 76 -4.42 -16.88 6.85
C VAL A 76 -5.67 -16.02 6.85
N ASN A 77 -6.79 -16.52 7.39
CA ASN A 77 -8.05 -15.78 7.45
C ASN A 77 -7.93 -14.48 8.27
N ARG A 78 -7.15 -14.48 9.35
CA ARG A 78 -6.90 -13.29 10.17
C ARG A 78 -6.21 -12.19 9.36
N ASP A 79 -5.16 -12.56 8.64
CA ASP A 79 -4.38 -11.61 7.84
C ASP A 79 -5.17 -11.10 6.64
N LEU A 80 -5.85 -11.98 5.91
CA LEU A 80 -6.71 -11.60 4.80
C LEU A 80 -7.84 -10.66 5.27
N ARG A 81 -8.44 -10.92 6.43
CA ARG A 81 -9.48 -10.05 6.98
C ARG A 81 -8.93 -8.67 7.36
N GLY A 82 -7.74 -8.61 7.96
CA GLY A 82 -7.07 -7.35 8.27
C GLY A 82 -6.79 -6.53 7.01
N SER A 83 -6.23 -7.18 5.98
CA SER A 83 -5.98 -6.54 4.69
C SER A 83 -7.26 -6.11 3.98
N ALA A 84 -8.28 -6.97 3.94
CA ALA A 84 -9.57 -6.65 3.37
C ALA A 84 -10.18 -5.42 4.06
N ASN A 85 -10.17 -5.35 5.39
CA ASN A 85 -10.67 -4.20 6.14
C ASN A 85 -9.90 -2.91 5.84
N TYR A 86 -8.58 -2.97 5.71
CA TYR A 86 -7.76 -1.78 5.41
C TYR A 86 -7.96 -1.28 3.98
N PHE A 87 -8.12 -2.20 3.03
CA PHE A 87 -8.33 -1.89 1.61
C PHE A 87 -9.83 -1.84 1.23
N ALA A 88 -10.75 -1.86 2.19
CA ALA A 88 -12.21 -1.99 1.98
C ALA A 88 -12.87 -0.73 1.39
N THR A 89 -12.55 -0.41 0.15
CA THR A 89 -13.39 0.43 -0.72
C THR A 89 -13.93 -0.46 -1.84
N THR A 90 -15.18 -0.28 -2.27
CA THR A 90 -15.90 -1.21 -3.14
C THR A 90 -15.17 -1.53 -4.45
N GLN A 91 -14.42 -0.57 -4.99
CA GLN A 91 -13.62 -0.74 -6.20
C GLN A 91 -12.37 -1.63 -5.97
N ILE A 92 -11.80 -1.56 -4.77
CA ILE A 92 -10.49 -2.10 -4.45
C ILE A 92 -10.54 -3.59 -4.09
N LEU A 93 -11.66 -4.05 -3.52
CA LEU A 93 -11.87 -5.48 -3.25
C LEU A 93 -11.91 -6.31 -4.54
N CYS A 94 -12.57 -5.81 -5.59
CA CYS A 94 -12.64 -6.49 -6.89
C CYS A 94 -11.24 -6.67 -7.51
N ASP A 95 -10.41 -5.63 -7.47
CA ASP A 95 -9.03 -5.69 -7.98
C ASP A 95 -8.17 -6.69 -7.19
N LEU A 96 -8.35 -6.76 -5.87
CA LEU A 96 -7.63 -7.71 -5.02
C LEU A 96 -7.97 -9.16 -5.39
N PHE A 97 -9.25 -9.50 -5.52
CA PHE A 97 -9.69 -10.86 -5.89
C PHE A 97 -9.30 -11.25 -7.31
N GLN A 98 -9.19 -10.31 -8.25
CA GLN A 98 -8.70 -10.60 -9.60
C GLN A 98 -7.18 -10.79 -9.68
N SER A 99 -6.43 -10.23 -8.72
CA SER A 99 -4.96 -10.27 -8.69
C SER A 99 -4.36 -11.44 -7.91
N MET A 100 -5.18 -12.17 -7.15
CA MET A 100 -4.81 -13.30 -6.28
C MET A 100 -4.87 -14.64 -7.00
#